data_AF-A0A836LYQ6-F1
#
_entry.id   AF-A0A836LYQ6-F1
#
_cell.length_a   1.000
_cell.length_b   1.000
_cell.length_c   1.000
_cell.angle_alpha   90.00
_cell.angle_beta   90.00
_cell.angle_gamma   90.00
#
_symmetry.space_group_name_H-M   'P 1'
#
loop_
_entity.id
_entity.type
_entity.pdbx_description
1 polymer ?
#
loop_
_entity_poly.entity_id
_entity_poly.type
_entity_poly.pdbx_seq_one_letter_code
_entity_poly.pdbx_strand_id
1 'polypeptide(L)'
;MKAYQDQVDEYKRDPKAASEKISKYLSLPYDQVETTLAGIEYIPLKDQASEKYLGATSNDENSGLAKATQDIAKFLVSIGELKQSDVPKRYAPNIDSKYLIEATK
;
A
#
# COMPACT_ATOMS: atom_id res chain seq x y z
N MET A 1 6.20 11.83 -4.48
CA MET A 1 5.91 11.33 -3.11
C MET A 1 5.34 12.41 -2.17
N LYS A 2 5.78 13.68 -2.22
CA LYS A 2 5.24 14.75 -1.35
C LYS A 2 3.70 14.85 -1.33
N ALA A 3 3.05 14.82 -2.50
CA ALA A 3 1.58 14.87 -2.58
C ALA A 3 0.87 13.74 -1.81
N TYR A 4 1.47 12.54 -1.76
CA TYR A 4 0.92 11.44 -0.96
C TYR A 4 1.05 11.75 0.55
N GLN A 5 2.20 12.23 0.99
CA GLN A 5 2.40 12.60 2.41
C GLN A 5 1.44 13.72 2.82
N ASP A 6 1.28 14.74 1.97
CA ASP A 6 0.34 15.83 2.22
C ASP A 6 -1.10 15.31 2.38
N GLN A 7 -1.50 14.30 1.61
CA GLN A 7 -2.83 13.66 1.71
C GLN A 7 -2.97 12.82 2.99
N VAL A 8 -1.94 12.06 3.37
CA VAL A 8 -1.92 11.32 4.64
C VAL A 8 -2.04 12.28 5.82
N ASP A 9 -1.30 13.38 5.78
CA ASP A 9 -1.30 14.40 6.84
C ASP A 9 -2.64 15.16 6.88
N GLU A 10 -3.23 15.48 5.72
CA GLU A 10 -4.57 16.07 5.61
C GLU A 10 -5.61 15.16 6.27
N TYR A 11 -5.62 13.88 5.92
CA TYR A 11 -6.57 12.91 6.50
C TYR A 11 -6.33 12.73 8.01
N LYS A 12 -5.09 12.56 8.46
CA LYS A 12 -4.78 12.40 9.89
C LYS A 12 -5.13 13.63 10.72
N ARG A 13 -5.04 14.83 10.14
CA ARG A 13 -5.40 16.08 10.81
C ARG A 13 -6.91 16.26 10.91
N ASP A 14 -7.63 16.01 9.82
CA ASP A 14 -9.09 16.14 9.78
C ASP A 14 -9.73 15.10 8.84
N PRO A 15 -10.03 13.89 9.36
CA PRO A 15 -10.64 12.82 8.58
C PRO A 15 -12.00 13.22 7.98
N LYS A 16 -12.76 14.08 8.66
CA LYS A 16 -14.09 14.51 8.21
C LYS A 16 -13.97 15.44 7.01
N ALA A 17 -13.12 16.46 7.11
CA ALA A 17 -12.88 17.38 5.99
C ALA A 17 -12.31 16.65 4.77
N ALA A 18 -11.38 15.70 4.98
CA ALA A 18 -10.85 14.85 3.90
C ALA A 18 -11.96 14.00 3.26
N SER A 19 -12.86 13.41 4.06
CA SER A 19 -14.01 12.63 3.58
C SER A 19 -15.00 13.51 2.79
N GLU A 20 -15.29 14.72 3.25
CA GLU A 20 -16.15 15.68 2.52
C GLU A 20 -15.55 16.06 1.17
N LYS A 21 -14.24 16.31 1.13
CA LYS A 21 -13.50 16.66 -0.09
C LYS A 21 -13.59 15.52 -1.11
N ILE A 22 -13.36 14.28 -0.68
CA ILE A 22 -13.44 13.09 -1.54
C ILE A 22 -14.88 12.82 -1.98
N SER A 23 -15.86 12.94 -1.07
CA SER A 23 -17.29 12.80 -1.37
C SER A 23 -17.73 13.78 -2.47
N LYS A 24 -17.35 15.06 -2.36
CA LYS A 24 -17.62 16.07 -3.40
C LYS A 24 -16.91 15.76 -4.71
N TYR A 25 -15.63 15.39 -4.66
CA TYR A 25 -14.83 15.10 -5.85
C TYR A 25 -15.35 13.89 -6.64
N LEU A 26 -15.71 12.81 -5.94
CA LEU A 26 -16.21 11.56 -6.55
C LEU A 26 -17.73 11.53 -6.71
N SER A 27 -18.45 12.55 -6.22
CA SER A 27 -19.92 12.59 -6.19
C SER A 27 -20.54 11.36 -5.49
N LEU A 28 -19.93 10.92 -4.39
CA LEU A 28 -20.38 9.77 -3.58
C LEU A 28 -21.02 10.22 -2.26
N PRO A 29 -21.95 9.45 -1.68
CA PRO A 29 -22.51 9.75 -0.37
C PRO A 29 -21.42 9.89 0.70
N TYR A 30 -21.50 10.94 1.52
CA TYR A 30 -20.50 11.23 2.56
C TYR A 30 -20.30 10.04 3.50
N ASP A 31 -21.38 9.48 4.05
CA ASP A 31 -21.32 8.38 5.02
C ASP A 31 -20.60 7.14 4.45
N GLN A 32 -20.78 6.86 3.16
CA GLN A 32 -20.09 5.77 2.47
C GLN A 32 -18.58 6.05 2.38
N VAL A 33 -18.20 7.28 2.04
CA VAL A 33 -16.79 7.69 1.94
C VAL A 33 -16.15 7.67 3.32
N GLU A 34 -16.76 8.29 4.33
CA GLU A 34 -16.25 8.34 5.70
C GLU A 34 -16.02 6.92 6.24
N THR A 35 -17.01 6.03 6.09
CA THR A 35 -16.91 4.63 6.52
C THR A 35 -15.77 3.90 5.81
N THR A 36 -15.64 4.10 4.50
CA THR A 36 -14.58 3.45 3.70
C THR A 36 -13.20 3.93 4.15
N LEU A 37 -13.02 5.24 4.28
CA LEU A 37 -11.73 5.82 4.67
C LEU A 37 -11.35 5.46 6.10
N ALA A 38 -12.30 5.40 7.03
CA ALA A 38 -12.06 4.98 8.42
C ALA A 38 -11.52 3.54 8.54
N GLY A 39 -11.78 2.68 7.54
CA GLY A 39 -11.26 1.31 7.48
C GLY A 39 -9.84 1.18 6.94
N ILE A 40 -9.20 2.27 6.52
CA ILE A 40 -7.87 2.25 5.86
C ILE A 40 -6.79 2.68 6.85
N GLU A 41 -5.70 1.91 6.94
CA GLU A 41 -4.49 2.35 7.62
C GLU A 41 -3.65 3.23 6.68
N TYR A 42 -3.56 4.53 6.98
CA TYR A 42 -2.78 5.50 6.21
C TYR A 42 -1.33 5.56 6.68
N ILE A 43 -0.48 4.77 6.01
CA ILE A 43 0.93 4.61 6.36
C ILE A 43 1.75 5.81 5.84
N PRO A 44 2.46 6.57 6.69
CA PRO A 44 3.39 7.62 6.28
C PRO A 44 4.50 7.11 5.35
N LEU A 45 5.03 7.99 4.49
CA LEU A 45 6.11 7.60 3.55
C LEU A 45 7.31 6.97 4.25
N LYS A 46 7.73 7.54 5.39
CA LYS A 46 8.87 7.04 6.17
C LYS A 46 8.64 5.61 6.66
N ASP A 47 7.42 5.31 7.08
CA ASP A 47 7.09 3.98 7.59
C ASP A 47 6.97 2.99 6.43
N GLN A 48 6.44 3.42 5.27
CA GLN A 48 6.37 2.56 4.08
C GLN A 48 7.75 2.06 3.63
N ALA A 49 8.81 2.87 3.78
CA ALA A 49 10.20 2.51 3.46
C ALA A 49 10.85 1.61 4.55
N SER A 50 10.10 0.62 5.04
CA SER A 50 10.55 -0.34 6.04
C SER A 50 10.23 -1.76 5.60
N GLU A 51 10.90 -2.74 6.21
CA GLU A 51 10.61 -4.16 6.02
C GLU A 51 9.14 -4.51 6.33
N LYS A 52 8.44 -3.74 7.16
CA LYS A 52 7.02 -3.98 7.44
C LYS A 52 6.15 -3.83 6.19
N TYR A 53 6.54 -2.97 5.25
CA TYR A 53 5.74 -2.62 4.08
C TYR A 53 6.49 -2.85 2.77
N LEU A 54 6.98 -1.81 2.10
CA LEU A 54 7.55 -1.90 0.75
C LEU A 54 9.02 -2.36 0.74
N GLY A 55 9.70 -2.33 1.88
CA GLY A 55 11.10 -2.72 2.02
C GLY A 55 12.01 -1.53 2.34
N ALA A 56 13.04 -1.80 3.14
CA ALA A 56 14.04 -0.80 3.55
C ALA A 56 15.21 -0.71 2.56
N THR A 57 15.35 -1.72 1.69
CA THR A 57 16.43 -1.81 0.70
C THR A 57 15.88 -2.27 -0.66
N SER A 58 16.69 -2.18 -1.70
CA SER A 58 16.34 -2.73 -3.02
C SER A 58 16.31 -4.25 -2.95
N ASN A 59 15.31 -4.87 -3.58
CA ASN A 59 15.10 -6.33 -3.59
C ASN A 59 14.95 -6.95 -2.19
N ASP A 60 14.33 -6.22 -1.26
CA ASP A 60 14.09 -6.67 0.10
C ASP A 60 13.06 -7.84 0.13
N GLU A 61 13.57 -9.07 0.17
CA GLU A 61 12.77 -10.29 0.27
C GLU A 61 11.99 -10.40 1.59
N ASN A 62 12.41 -9.67 2.62
CA ASN A 62 11.74 -9.67 3.90
C ASN A 62 10.62 -8.63 3.99
N SER A 63 10.49 -7.76 2.99
CA SER A 63 9.42 -6.76 2.92
C SER A 63 8.03 -7.40 3.03
N GLY A 64 7.13 -6.72 3.73
CA GLY A 64 5.74 -7.13 3.87
C GLY A 64 5.06 -7.34 2.53
N LEU A 65 5.33 -6.49 1.53
CA LEU A 65 4.79 -6.63 0.19
C LEU A 65 5.32 -7.89 -0.52
N ALA A 66 6.63 -8.19 -0.42
CA ALA A 66 7.19 -9.40 -1.02
C ALA A 66 6.57 -10.67 -0.42
N LYS A 67 6.44 -10.71 0.91
CA LYS A 67 5.83 -11.83 1.64
C LYS A 67 4.35 -11.99 1.30
N ALA A 68 3.58 -10.90 1.37
CA ALA A 68 2.16 -10.91 1.04
C ALA A 68 1.92 -11.37 -0.40
N THR A 69 2.73 -10.89 -1.36
CA THR A 69 2.62 -11.31 -2.76
C THR A 69 2.92 -12.80 -2.92
N GLN A 70 3.94 -13.30 -2.22
CA GLN A 70 4.28 -14.73 -2.24
C GLN A 70 3.17 -15.60 -1.64
N ASP A 71 2.53 -15.14 -0.56
CA ASP A 71 1.45 -15.88 0.10
C ASP A 71 0.16 -15.85 -0.71
N ILE A 72 -0.17 -14.73 -1.35
CA ILE A 72 -1.27 -14.64 -2.33
C ILE A 72 -1.02 -15.60 -3.49
N ALA A 73 0.20 -15.64 -4.05
CA ALA A 73 0.53 -16.56 -5.14
C ALA A 73 0.37 -18.03 -4.72
N LYS A 74 0.82 -18.40 -3.52
CA LYS A 74 0.61 -19.75 -2.97
C LYS A 74 -0.87 -20.07 -2.79
N PHE A 75 -1.66 -19.11 -2.30
CA PHE A 75 -3.10 -19.26 -2.16
C PHE A 75 -3.78 -19.49 -3.52
N LEU A 76 -3.46 -18.68 -4.53
CA LEU A 76 -3.98 -18.83 -5.89
C LEU A 76 -3.62 -20.20 -6.51
N VAL A 77 -2.40 -20.70 -6.27
CA VAL A 77 -2.02 -22.07 -6.64
C VAL A 77 -2.89 -23.10 -5.92
N SER A 78 -3.12 -22.91 -4.61
CA SER A 78 -3.89 -23.87 -3.81
C SER A 78 -5.35 -24.02 -4.25
N ILE A 79 -5.94 -22.97 -4.83
CA ILE A 79 -7.31 -22.99 -5.35
C ILE A 79 -7.39 -23.27 -6.86
N GLY A 80 -6.25 -23.47 -7.54
CA GLY A 80 -6.19 -23.78 -8.96
C GLY A 80 -6.29 -22.57 -9.91
N GLU A 81 -6.31 -21.34 -9.38
CA GLU A 81 -6.35 -20.10 -10.16
C GLU A 81 -4.97 -19.69 -10.71
N LEU A 82 -3.90 -20.34 -10.26
CA LEU A 82 -2.53 -20.13 -10.75
C LEU A 82 -1.79 -21.46 -10.86
N LYS A 83 -0.96 -21.64 -11.91
CA LYS A 83 -0.09 -22.82 -12.01
C LYS A 83 1.16 -22.60 -11.17
N GLN A 84 1.61 -23.64 -10.47
CA GLN A 84 2.86 -23.59 -9.70
C GLN A 84 4.08 -23.22 -10.56
N SER A 85 4.08 -23.57 -11.85
CA SER A 85 5.15 -23.22 -12.81
C SER A 85 5.27 -21.72 -13.07
N ASP A 86 4.18 -20.98 -12.85
CA ASP A 86 4.09 -19.56 -13.18
C ASP A 86 4.44 -18.68 -11.96
N VAL A 87 4.63 -19.30 -10.79
CA VAL A 87 5.05 -18.62 -9.56
C VAL A 87 6.58 -18.46 -9.57
N PRO A 88 7.11 -17.22 -9.60
CA PRO A 88 8.54 -16.99 -9.46
C PRO A 88 9.03 -17.44 -8.07
N LYS A 89 10.31 -17.76 -7.97
CA LYS A 89 10.95 -18.13 -6.69
C LYS A 89 10.87 -17.00 -5.65
N ARG A 90 10.84 -15.75 -6.10
CA ARG A 90 10.81 -14.54 -5.29
C ARG A 90 10.21 -13.38 -6.06
N TYR A 91 9.48 -12.53 -5.36
CA TYR A 91 8.83 -11.34 -5.93
C TYR A 91 9.60 -10.04 -5.69
N ALA A 92 10.54 -10.01 -4.74
CA ALA A 92 11.29 -8.81 -4.37
C ALA A 92 11.98 -8.10 -5.55
N PRO A 93 12.53 -8.80 -6.58
CA PRO A 93 13.08 -8.13 -7.76
C PRO A 93 12.11 -7.27 -8.56
N ASN A 94 10.79 -7.47 -8.38
CA ASN A 94 9.74 -6.71 -9.06
C ASN A 94 9.18 -5.56 -8.20
N ILE A 95 9.74 -5.34 -7.01
CA ILE A 95 9.32 -4.29 -6.07
C ILE A 95 10.39 -3.19 -6.07
N ASP A 96 10.08 -2.04 -6.67
CA ASP A 96 10.97 -0.88 -6.70
C ASP A 96 10.69 0.06 -5.52
N SER A 97 11.46 -0.13 -4.43
CA SER A 97 11.43 0.73 -3.24
C SER A 97 12.30 1.99 -3.37
N LYS A 98 13.06 2.16 -4.46
CA LYS A 98 14.10 3.19 -4.58
C LYS A 98 13.53 4.60 -4.41
N TYR A 99 12.49 4.93 -5.16
CA TYR A 99 11.88 6.26 -5.16
C TYR A 99 11.27 6.62 -3.81
N LEU A 100 10.76 5.63 -3.08
CA LEU A 100 10.24 5.81 -1.75
C LEU A 100 11.37 6.09 -0.75
N ILE A 101 12.42 5.26 -0.76
CA ILE A 101 13.59 5.44 0.09
C ILE A 101 14.23 6.81 -0.14
N GLU A 102 14.42 7.22 -1.40
CA GLU A 102 14.93 8.55 -1.75
C GLU A 102 14.06 9.70 -1.23
N ALA A 103 12.74 9.54 -1.26
CA ALA A 103 11.80 10.55 -0.77
C ALA A 103 11.74 10.66 0.77
N THR A 104 12.38 9.76 1.51
CA THR A 104 12.44 9.76 2.98
C THR A 104 13.76 10.27 3.55
N LYS A 105 14.73 10.59 2.67
CA LYS A 105 15.99 11.25 3.02
C LYS A 105 15.79 12.76 3.14
#